data_AF-A0A1J5RHM8-F1
#
_entry.id   AF-A0A1J5RHM8-F1
#
_cell.length_a   1.000
_cell.length_b   1.000
_cell.length_c   1.000
_cell.angle_alpha   90.00
_cell.angle_beta   90.00
_cell.angle_gamma   90.00
#
_symmetry.space_group_name_H-M   'P 1'
#
loop_
_entity.id
_entity.type
_entity.pdbx_description
1 polymer ?
#
loop_
_entity_poly.entity_id
_entity_poly.type
_entity_poly.pdbx_seq_one_letter_code
_entity_poly.pdbx_strand_id
1 'polypeptide(L)'
;MTQTFKSKTLAASLALLLGVVGAHRFYLKGWRDALGWLHVPLFALGVWGAARFIDFGVDDFIARVALPLLGLIVGLALFQALLIGLTPDARWDATWNAGAGRRTSSGWGAVLVVIFALLIGTAALMGGLAFGLQQVFQPR
;
A
#
# COMPACT_ATOMS: atom_id res chain seq x y z
N MET A 1 -13.01 30.21 4.63
CA MET A 1 -12.08 29.11 4.94
C MET A 1 -11.49 28.60 3.64
N THR A 2 -10.23 28.91 3.36
CA THR A 2 -9.53 28.42 2.17
C THR A 2 -9.32 26.92 2.33
N GLN A 3 -10.07 26.09 1.59
CA GLN A 3 -9.80 24.65 1.56
C GLN A 3 -8.44 24.41 0.89
N THR A 4 -7.56 23.68 1.58
CA THR A 4 -6.29 23.24 1.03
C THR A 4 -6.57 22.17 -0.04
N PHE A 5 -6.20 22.46 -1.29
CA PHE A 5 -6.35 21.52 -2.40
C PHE A 5 -5.48 20.27 -2.18
N LYS A 6 -6.06 19.09 -2.38
CA LYS A 6 -5.37 17.80 -2.26
C LYS A 6 -5.18 17.15 -3.62
N SER A 7 -3.91 16.88 -3.95
CA SER A 7 -3.53 16.26 -5.22
C SER A 7 -3.71 14.75 -5.18
N LYS A 8 -4.46 14.22 -6.15
CA LYS A 8 -4.67 12.78 -6.33
C LYS A 8 -3.38 12.04 -6.66
N THR A 9 -2.54 12.59 -7.53
CA THR A 9 -1.27 11.96 -7.92
C THR A 9 -0.34 11.81 -6.71
N LEU A 10 -0.27 12.83 -5.84
CA LEU A 10 0.52 12.76 -4.61
C LEU A 10 -0.04 11.73 -3.63
N ALA A 11 -1.36 11.67 -3.47
CA ALA A 11 -1.99 10.66 -2.62
C ALA A 11 -1.71 9.23 -3.12
N ALA A 12 -1.78 9.01 -4.44
CA ALA A 12 -1.48 7.73 -5.06
C ALA A 12 0.00 7.36 -4.93
N SER A 13 0.92 8.30 -5.17
CA SER A 13 2.36 8.05 -5.03
C SER A 13 2.76 7.76 -3.59
N LEU A 14 2.13 8.43 -2.62
CA LEU A 14 2.31 8.12 -1.20
C LEU A 14 1.79 6.73 -0.85
N ALA A 15 0.72 6.25 -1.48
CA ALA A 15 0.24 4.89 -1.28
C ALA A 15 1.20 3.86 -1.90
N LEU A 16 1.77 4.16 -3.07
CA LEU A 16 2.74 3.30 -3.74
C LEU A 16 4.04 3.16 -2.94
N LEU A 17 4.64 4.29 -2.53
CA LEU A 17 5.99 4.32 -1.95
C LEU A 17 5.98 4.16 -0.42
N LEU A 18 4.99 4.73 0.25
CA LEU A 18 4.90 4.80 1.72
C LEU A 18 3.54 4.28 2.23
N GLY A 19 2.83 3.47 1.43
CA GLY A 19 1.52 2.94 1.83
C GLY A 19 1.63 1.94 2.97
N VAL A 20 2.73 1.19 3.05
CA VAL A 20 3.03 0.26 4.16
C VAL A 20 3.05 0.94 5.53
N VAL A 21 3.37 2.24 5.60
CA VAL A 21 3.34 3.04 6.83
C VAL A 21 2.12 3.96 6.91
N GLY A 22 1.19 3.89 5.94
CA GLY A 22 -0.06 4.65 5.96
C GLY A 22 0.07 6.12 5.54
N ALA A 23 1.17 6.52 4.87
CA ALA A 23 1.43 7.93 4.55
C ALA A 23 0.32 8.60 3.71
N HIS A 24 -0.28 7.86 2.77
CA HIS A 24 -1.42 8.34 1.97
C HIS A 24 -2.64 8.68 2.85
N ARG A 25 -2.86 7.94 3.93
CA ARG A 25 -3.95 8.17 4.89
C ARG A 25 -3.70 9.40 5.73
N PHE A 26 -2.47 9.59 6.22
CA PHE A 26 -2.08 10.81 6.92
C PHE A 26 -2.22 12.05 6.03
N TYR A 27 -1.89 11.95 4.74
CA TYR A 27 -2.10 13.03 3.78
C TYR A 27 -3.60 13.38 3.59
N LEU A 28 -4.48 12.38 3.54
CA LEU A 28 -5.91 12.58 3.28
C LEU A 28 -6.72 12.94 4.53
N LYS A 29 -6.54 12.21 5.63
CA LYS A 29 -7.35 12.31 6.85
C LYS A 29 -6.63 12.98 8.02
N GLY A 30 -5.34 13.27 7.88
CA GLY A 30 -4.51 13.87 8.93
C GLY A 30 -4.08 12.87 10.00
N TRP A 31 -3.39 13.40 11.03
CA TRP A 31 -2.79 12.63 12.12
C TRP A 31 -3.79 11.92 13.06
N ARG A 32 -5.09 12.23 12.94
CA ARG A 32 -6.16 11.63 13.74
C ARG A 32 -6.66 10.30 13.19
N ASP A 33 -6.12 9.81 12.07
CA ASP A 33 -6.55 8.54 11.48
C ASP A 33 -5.94 7.34 12.24
N ALA A 34 -6.73 6.74 13.13
CA ALA A 34 -6.34 5.56 13.90
C ALA A 34 -5.93 4.38 13.01
N LEU A 35 -6.52 4.25 11.81
CA LEU A 35 -6.15 3.18 10.88
C LEU A 35 -4.84 3.50 10.14
N GLY A 36 -4.46 4.77 10.01
CA GLY A 36 -3.12 5.16 9.55
C GLY A 36 -2.05 4.74 10.56
N TRP A 37 -2.33 4.96 11.84
CA TRP A 37 -1.45 4.51 12.93
C TRP A 37 -1.31 2.99 13.02
N LEU A 38 -2.31 2.20 12.61
CA LEU A 38 -2.22 0.74 12.58
C LEU A 38 -1.20 0.21 11.57
N HIS A 39 -0.91 0.96 10.49
CA HIS A 39 0.04 0.53 9.47
C HIS A 39 1.47 0.44 10.00
N VAL A 40 1.87 1.38 10.87
CA VAL A 40 3.22 1.46 11.44
C VAL A 40 3.60 0.21 12.27
N PRO A 41 2.83 -0.23 13.29
CA PRO A 41 3.15 -1.43 14.04
C PRO A 41 3.01 -2.71 13.20
N LEU A 42 2.07 -2.78 12.26
CA LEU A 42 1.96 -3.93 11.35
C LEU A 42 3.19 -4.06 10.46
N PHE A 43 3.66 -2.95 9.89
CA PHE A 43 4.87 -2.93 9.09
C PHE A 43 6.11 -3.28 9.92
N ALA A 44 6.24 -2.73 11.12
CA ALA A 44 7.33 -3.05 12.04
C ALA A 44 7.34 -4.55 12.40
N LEU A 45 6.17 -5.15 12.66
CA LEU A 45 6.03 -6.58 12.92
C LEU A 45 6.44 -7.42 11.70
N GLY A 46 6.03 -7.01 10.49
CA GLY A 46 6.41 -7.68 9.24
C GLY A 46 7.92 -7.63 8.99
N VAL A 47 8.56 -6.47 9.19
CA VAL A 47 10.01 -6.32 9.06
C VAL A 47 10.75 -7.14 10.10
N TRP A 48 10.28 -7.15 11.35
CA TRP A 48 10.86 -7.98 12.41
C TRP A 48 10.78 -9.48 12.08
N GLY A 49 9.65 -9.93 11.52
CA GLY A 49 9.50 -11.30 11.05
C GLY A 49 10.37 -11.65 9.85
N ALA A 50 10.59 -10.70 8.93
CA ALA A 50 11.52 -10.88 7.82
C ALA A 50 12.98 -10.99 8.29
N ALA A 51 13.39 -10.19 9.28
CA ALA A 51 14.70 -10.32 9.91
C ALA A 51 14.87 -11.70 10.59
N ARG A 52 13.84 -12.16 11.31
CA ARG A 52 13.79 -13.51 11.90
C ARG A 52 13.93 -14.62 10.86
N PHE A 53 13.29 -14.47 9.70
CA PHE A 53 13.40 -15.42 8.60
C PHE A 53 14.84 -15.55 8.09
N ILE A 54 15.58 -14.44 8.01
CA ILE A 54 16.99 -14.42 7.59
C ILE A 54 17.87 -15.11 8.64
N ASP A 55 17.63 -14.84 9.93
CA ASP A 55 18.44 -15.36 11.03
C ASP A 55 18.21 -16.85 11.33
N PHE A 56 16.95 -17.31 11.28
CA PHE A 56 16.53 -18.64 11.77
C PHE A 56 15.96 -19.55 10.68
N GLY A 57 15.80 -19.05 9.45
CA GLY A 57 15.25 -19.82 8.33
C GLY A 57 13.76 -20.12 8.46
N VAL A 58 13.29 -21.04 7.61
CA VAL A 58 11.86 -21.40 7.44
C VAL A 58 11.26 -22.12 8.65
N ASP A 59 12.11 -22.69 9.52
CA ASP A 59 11.66 -23.50 10.66
C ASP A 59 11.04 -22.67 11.79
N ASP A 60 11.35 -21.36 11.87
CA ASP A 60 10.75 -20.46 12.86
C ASP A 60 9.26 -20.21 12.54
N PHE A 61 8.39 -20.54 13.49
CA PHE A 61 6.94 -20.30 13.41
C PHE A 61 6.62 -18.82 13.18
N ILE A 62 7.37 -17.91 13.82
CA ILE A 62 7.14 -16.46 13.70
C ILE A 62 7.43 -16.01 12.27
N ALA A 63 8.53 -16.46 11.68
CA ALA A 63 8.91 -16.14 10.31
C ALA A 63 7.84 -16.62 9.30
N ARG A 64 7.28 -17.81 9.55
CA ARG A 64 6.23 -18.43 8.71
C ARG A 64 4.95 -17.62 8.64
N VAL A 65 4.56 -16.96 9.73
CA VAL A 65 3.35 -16.13 9.80
C VAL A 65 3.62 -14.69 9.39
N ALA A 66 4.77 -14.15 9.75
CA ALA A 66 5.08 -12.74 9.52
C ALA A 66 5.39 -12.43 8.05
N LEU A 67 5.98 -13.37 7.30
CA LEU A 67 6.26 -13.19 5.88
C LEU A 67 4.99 -13.02 5.01
N PRO A 68 3.97 -13.91 5.09
CA PRO A 68 2.71 -13.69 4.37
C PRO A 68 1.95 -12.47 4.90
N LEU A 69 2.05 -12.15 6.20
CA LEU A 69 1.46 -10.91 6.74
C LEU A 69 2.12 -9.67 6.13
N LEU A 70 3.44 -9.64 6.00
CA LEU A 70 4.16 -8.55 5.33
C LEU A 70 3.70 -8.42 3.87
N GLY A 71 3.61 -9.53 3.15
CA GLY A 71 3.07 -9.57 1.79
C GLY A 71 1.64 -9.01 1.70
N LEU A 72 0.78 -9.33 2.65
CA LEU A 72 -0.58 -8.81 2.74
C LEU A 72 -0.60 -7.28 2.96
N ILE A 73 0.25 -6.75 3.86
CA ILE A 73 0.34 -5.31 4.13
C ILE A 73 0.82 -4.56 2.89
N VAL A 74 1.87 -5.06 2.23
CA VAL A 74 2.38 -4.50 0.98
C VAL A 74 1.30 -4.55 -0.11
N GLY A 75 0.63 -5.69 -0.27
CA GLY A 75 -0.46 -5.86 -1.23
C GLY A 75 -1.61 -4.88 -0.99
N LEU A 76 -2.00 -4.68 0.28
CA LEU A 76 -3.06 -3.73 0.64
C LEU A 76 -2.67 -2.27 0.31
N ALA A 77 -1.41 -1.90 0.55
CA ALA A 77 -0.87 -0.59 0.20
C ALA A 77 -0.89 -0.35 -1.32
N LEU A 78 -0.45 -1.33 -2.11
CA LEU A 78 -0.49 -1.26 -3.58
C LEU A 78 -1.92 -1.20 -4.10
N PHE A 79 -2.82 -1.99 -3.52
CA PHE A 79 -4.24 -1.95 -3.85
C PHE A 79 -4.86 -0.57 -3.55
N GLN A 80 -4.49 0.07 -2.45
CA GLN A 80 -4.92 1.45 -2.17
C GLN A 80 -4.37 2.46 -3.17
N ALA A 81 -3.13 2.29 -3.64
CA ALA A 81 -2.58 3.11 -4.72
C ALA A 81 -3.40 2.99 -6.02
N LEU A 82 -3.85 1.77 -6.36
CA LEU A 82 -4.77 1.52 -7.48
C LEU A 82 -6.10 2.24 -7.27
N LEU A 83 -6.74 2.05 -6.10
CA LEU A 83 -8.04 2.66 -5.81
C LEU A 83 -7.96 4.19 -5.92
N ILE A 84 -6.92 4.81 -5.35
CA ILE A 84 -6.73 6.26 -5.42
C ILE A 84 -6.44 6.69 -6.86
N GLY A 85 -5.52 6.01 -7.56
CA GLY A 85 -5.13 6.35 -8.93
C GLY A 85 -6.26 6.22 -9.96
N LEU A 86 -7.12 5.20 -9.82
CA LEU A 86 -8.26 4.91 -10.68
C LEU A 86 -9.54 5.67 -10.30
N THR A 87 -9.58 6.32 -9.13
CA THR A 87 -10.75 7.11 -8.72
C THR A 87 -10.99 8.24 -9.72
N PRO A 88 -12.18 8.39 -10.34
CA PRO A 88 -12.45 9.48 -11.28
C PRO A 88 -12.23 10.85 -10.65
N ASP A 89 -11.67 11.80 -11.40
CA ASP A 89 -11.29 13.13 -10.88
C ASP A 89 -12.48 13.89 -10.30
N ALA A 90 -13.65 13.80 -10.93
CA ALA A 90 -14.88 14.39 -10.43
C ALA A 90 -15.29 13.81 -9.06
N ARG A 91 -15.09 12.50 -8.85
CA ARG A 91 -15.38 11.84 -7.56
C ARG A 91 -14.34 12.24 -6.52
N TRP A 92 -13.08 12.37 -6.91
CA TRP A 92 -12.01 12.84 -6.03
C TRP A 92 -12.29 14.26 -5.54
N ASP A 93 -12.63 15.16 -6.45
CA ASP A 93 -12.93 16.55 -6.13
C ASP A 93 -14.16 16.67 -5.23
N ALA A 94 -15.23 15.92 -5.51
CA ALA A 94 -16.42 15.91 -4.66
C ALA A 94 -16.14 15.41 -3.23
N THR A 95 -15.12 14.56 -3.04
CA THR A 95 -14.81 13.98 -1.72
C THR A 95 -13.82 14.83 -0.93
N TRP A 96 -12.75 15.31 -1.59
CA TRP A 96 -11.60 15.91 -0.91
C TRP A 96 -11.37 17.39 -1.23
N ASN A 97 -11.92 17.88 -2.34
CA ASN A 97 -11.76 19.26 -2.80
C ASN A 97 -13.12 19.96 -2.96
N ALA A 98 -14.14 19.54 -2.20
CA ALA A 98 -15.49 20.10 -2.27
C ALA A 98 -15.47 21.57 -1.81
N GLY A 99 -15.50 22.49 -2.79
CA GLY A 99 -15.38 23.94 -2.55
C GLY A 99 -13.98 24.52 -2.81
N ALA A 100 -13.02 23.73 -3.28
CA ALA A 100 -11.78 24.27 -3.83
C ALA A 100 -12.05 24.91 -5.19
N GLY A 101 -11.54 26.12 -5.42
CA GLY A 101 -11.69 26.82 -6.71
C GLY A 101 -10.90 26.19 -7.88
N ARG A 102 -10.23 25.06 -7.65
CA ARG A 102 -9.41 24.34 -8.63
C ARG A 102 -9.91 22.90 -8.74
N ARG A 103 -10.12 22.44 -9.97
CA ARG A 103 -10.45 21.04 -10.28
C ARG A 103 -9.18 20.20 -10.39
N THR A 104 -9.26 18.94 -9.98
CA THR A 104 -8.23 17.94 -10.19
C THR A 104 -8.16 17.59 -11.66
N SER A 105 -6.96 17.68 -12.25
CA SER A 105 -6.62 16.97 -13.48
C SER A 105 -5.58 15.92 -13.15
N SER A 106 -6.01 14.67 -13.03
CA SER A 106 -5.10 13.54 -12.94
C SER A 106 -4.46 13.35 -14.30
N GLY A 107 -3.31 13.95 -14.50
CA GLY A 107 -2.49 13.70 -15.67
C GLY A 107 -1.88 12.30 -15.65
N TRP A 108 -0.93 12.09 -16.57
CA TRP A 108 -0.16 10.85 -16.72
C TRP A 108 0.50 10.35 -15.43
N GLY A 109 0.79 11.24 -14.46
CA GLY A 109 1.38 10.84 -13.18
C GLY A 109 0.52 9.83 -12.41
N ALA A 110 -0.80 9.98 -12.39
CA ALA A 110 -1.67 9.00 -11.71
C ALA A 110 -1.66 7.64 -12.45
N VAL A 111 -1.62 7.68 -13.78
CA VAL A 111 -1.53 6.47 -14.63
C VAL A 111 -0.23 5.71 -14.37
N LEU A 112 0.90 6.41 -14.34
CA LEU A 112 2.21 5.80 -14.03
C LEU A 112 2.21 5.14 -12.66
N VAL A 113 1.64 5.79 -11.64
CA VAL A 113 1.52 5.19 -10.30
C VAL A 113 0.71 3.89 -10.34
N VAL A 114 -0.42 3.87 -11.06
CA VAL A 114 -1.23 2.66 -11.22
C VAL A 114 -0.47 1.54 -11.94
N ILE A 115 0.28 1.88 -13.00
CA ILE A 115 1.12 0.92 -13.75
C ILE A 115 2.16 0.30 -12.81
N PHE A 116 2.92 1.11 -12.06
CA PHE A 116 3.92 0.60 -11.13
C PHE A 116 3.30 -0.22 -10.01
N ALA A 117 2.17 0.21 -9.46
CA ALA A 117 1.48 -0.52 -8.40
C ALA A 117 1.00 -1.90 -8.89
N LEU A 118 0.46 -1.98 -10.11
CA LEU A 118 0.07 -3.24 -10.75
C LEU A 118 1.27 -4.13 -11.02
N LEU A 119 2.36 -3.58 -11.57
CA LEU A 119 3.57 -4.33 -11.90
C LEU A 119 4.17 -4.97 -10.64
N ILE A 120 4.40 -4.16 -9.60
CA ILE A 120 4.98 -4.62 -8.34
C ILE A 120 4.02 -5.57 -7.63
N GLY A 121 2.74 -5.23 -7.56
CA GLY A 121 1.73 -6.03 -6.86
C GLY A 121 1.54 -7.41 -7.49
N THR A 122 1.48 -7.47 -8.82
CA THR A 122 1.32 -8.74 -9.55
C THR A 122 2.58 -9.60 -9.42
N ALA A 123 3.77 -9.00 -9.54
CA ALA A 123 5.02 -9.73 -9.36
C ALA A 123 5.16 -10.30 -7.95
N ALA A 124 4.86 -9.50 -6.92
CA ALA A 124 4.89 -9.93 -5.54
C ALA A 124 3.85 -11.03 -5.25
N LEU A 125 2.63 -10.89 -5.77
CA LEU A 125 1.57 -11.89 -5.62
C LEU A 125 1.97 -13.22 -6.26
N MET A 126 2.44 -13.19 -7.52
CA MET A 126 2.87 -14.39 -8.24
C MET A 126 4.07 -15.05 -7.56
N GLY A 127 5.07 -14.27 -7.13
CA GLY A 127 6.22 -14.79 -6.39
C GLY A 127 5.82 -15.44 -5.07
N GLY A 128 4.92 -14.79 -4.31
CA GLY A 128 4.38 -15.33 -3.06
C GLY A 128 3.58 -16.61 -3.26
N LEU A 129 2.73 -16.67 -4.29
CA LEU A 129 1.98 -17.88 -4.64
C LEU A 129 2.90 -19.02 -5.08
N ALA A 130 3.88 -18.75 -5.94
CA ALA A 130 4.85 -19.75 -6.39
C ALA A 130 5.61 -20.36 -5.21
N PHE A 131 6.13 -19.51 -4.32
CA PHE A 131 6.84 -19.95 -3.11
C PHE A 131 5.92 -20.74 -2.17
N GLY A 132 4.70 -20.26 -1.93
CA GLY A 132 3.73 -20.94 -1.07
C GLY A 132 3.37 -22.33 -1.60
N LEU A 133 3.12 -22.44 -2.91
CA LEU A 133 2.84 -23.73 -3.54
C LEU A 133 4.06 -24.67 -3.48
N GLN A 134 5.28 -24.17 -3.71
CA GLN A 134 6.50 -24.96 -3.57
C GLN A 134 6.60 -25.57 -2.17
N GLN A 135 6.37 -24.79 -1.11
CA GLN A 135 6.43 -25.32 0.26
C GLN A 135 5.38 -26.40 0.57
N VAL A 136 4.21 -26.32 -0.06
CA VAL A 136 3.13 -27.31 0.13
C VAL A 136 3.40 -28.62 -0.62
N PHE A 137 3.99 -28.54 -1.82
CA PHE A 137 4.15 -29.69 -2.72
C PHE A 137 5.57 -30.28 -2.78
N GLN A 138 6.58 -29.65 -2.17
CA GLN A 138 7.94 -30.19 -2.16
C GLN A 138 8.02 -31.39 -1.19
N PRO A 139 8.43 -32.58 -1.66
CA PRO A 139 8.57 -33.76 -0.80
C PRO A 139 9.65 -33.51 0.25
N ARG A 140 9.33 -33.85 1.51
CA ARG A 140 10.26 -33.81 2.64
C ARG A 140 11.21 -35.00 2.61
#